data_AF-A0AAW2NMK3-F1
#
_entry.id   AF-A0AAW2NMK3-F1
#
_cell.length_a   1.000
_cell.length_b   1.000
_cell.length_c   1.000
_cell.angle_alpha   90.00
_cell.angle_beta   90.00
_cell.angle_gamma   90.00
#
_symmetry.space_group_name_H-M   'P 1'
#
loop_
_entity.id
_entity.type
_entity.pdbx_description
1 polymer ?
#
loop_
_entity_poly.entity_id
_entity_poly.type
_entity_poly.pdbx_seq_one_letter_code
_entity_poly.pdbx_strand_id
1 'polypeptide(L)' 'MVEKSNLLQWPQHTRFTPAKWFSNKYCRFHKEKGHDTENCYQLKDEIERLVRQGYSRNS' A
#
# COMPACT_ATOMS: atom_id res chain seq x y z
N MET A 1 12.50 13.93 -17.40
CA MET A 1 11.74 13.39 -16.26
C MET A 1 11.52 11.93 -16.59
N VAL A 2 12.15 11.00 -15.86
CA VAL A 2 12.09 9.58 -16.24
C VAL A 2 10.64 9.09 -16.16
N GLU A 3 10.09 8.80 -17.33
CA GLU A 3 8.93 7.95 -17.53
C GLU A 3 9.34 6.51 -17.16
N LYS A 4 8.78 6.00 -16.08
CA LYS A 4 8.78 4.62 -15.55
C LYS A 4 8.11 4.77 -14.18
N SER A 5 6.94 4.24 -13.87
CA SER A 5 6.54 2.85 -14.02
C SER A 5 5.14 2.72 -13.41
N ASN A 6 4.12 2.46 -14.23
CA ASN A 6 2.77 2.04 -13.78
C ASN A 6 2.75 0.62 -13.18
N LEU A 7 3.87 0.16 -12.62
CA LEU A 7 3.99 -1.16 -12.00
C LEU A 7 3.61 -1.13 -10.51
N LEU A 8 3.78 0.01 -9.85
CA LEU A 8 3.44 0.24 -8.46
C LEU A 8 2.66 1.55 -8.38
N GLN A 9 1.34 1.46 -8.33
CA GLN A 9 0.54 2.63 -7.99
C GLN A 9 0.86 2.93 -6.52
N TRP A 10 1.58 4.03 -6.27
CA TRP A 10 1.88 4.40 -4.88
C TRP A 10 0.54 4.53 -4.14
N PRO A 11 0.38 3.82 -3.01
CA PRO A 11 -0.90 3.78 -2.33
C PRO A 11 -1.25 5.18 -1.87
N GLN A 12 -2.44 5.67 -2.25
CA GLN A 12 -2.93 6.94 -1.76
C GLN A 12 -2.93 6.90 -0.22
N HIS A 13 -2.45 7.98 0.39
CA HIS A 13 -2.42 8.10 1.85
C HIS A 13 -3.83 7.86 2.39
N THR A 14 -3.94 6.96 3.37
CA THR A 14 -5.24 6.69 3.98
C THR A 14 -5.72 7.94 4.71
N ARG A 15 -7.04 8.20 4.75
CA ARG A 15 -7.59 9.42 5.38
C ARG A 15 -6.98 9.64 6.77
N PHE A 16 -6.56 10.87 7.02
CA PHE A 16 -6.02 11.28 8.32
C PHE A 16 -7.18 11.32 9.33
N THR A 17 -7.03 10.65 10.47
CA THR A 17 -7.98 10.74 11.58
C THR A 17 -7.22 11.07 12.87
N PRO A 18 -7.83 11.80 13.82
CA PRO A 18 -7.16 12.14 15.08
C PRO A 18 -6.68 10.91 15.85
N ALA A 19 -7.47 9.84 15.87
CA ALA A 19 -7.11 8.55 16.48
C ALA A 19 -5.82 7.93 15.90
N LYS A 20 -5.52 8.25 14.64
CA LYS A 20 -4.36 7.77 13.91
C LYS A 20 -3.06 8.40 14.42
N TRP A 21 -3.11 9.66 14.85
CA TRP A 21 -1.98 10.37 15.44
C TRP A 21 -1.59 9.82 16.82
N PHE A 22 -2.60 9.43 17.62
CA PHE A 22 -2.39 8.83 18.93
C PHE A 22 -1.96 7.36 18.88
N SER A 23 -2.02 6.73 17.71
CA SER A 23 -1.56 5.36 17.54
C SER A 23 -0.03 5.30 17.50
N ASN A 24 0.57 4.45 18.33
CA ASN A 24 2.01 4.18 18.30
C ASN A 24 2.43 3.24 17.15
N LYS A 25 1.47 2.84 16.30
CA LYS A 25 1.68 1.92 15.19
C LYS A 25 2.11 2.67 13.94
N TYR A 26 3.00 2.08 13.16
CA TYR A 26 3.57 2.70 11.95
C TYR A 26 3.51 1.76 10.75
N CYS A 27 2.95 2.25 9.64
CA CYS A 27 2.86 1.52 8.40
C CYS A 27 3.99 1.96 7.47
N ARG A 28 4.93 1.07 7.16
CA ARG A 28 6.07 1.36 6.29
C ARG A 28 5.65 1.52 4.82
N PHE A 29 4.55 0.87 4.42
CA PHE A 29 4.01 0.94 3.07
C PHE A 29 3.49 2.34 2.74
N HIS A 30 2.76 2.95 3.68
CA HIS A 30 2.24 4.32 3.55
C HIS A 30 3.13 5.40 4.18
N LYS A 31 4.18 4.98 4.91
CA LYS A 31 5.06 5.85 5.71
C LYS A 31 4.31 6.74 6.71
N GLU A 32 3.19 6.25 7.24
CA GLU A 32 2.31 7.00 8.14
C GLU A 32 2.05 6.28 9.46
N LYS A 33 1.72 7.06 10.50
CA LYS A 33 1.23 6.51 11.77
C LYS A 33 -0.22 6.07 11.63
N GLY A 34 -0.66 5.16 12.49
CA GLY A 34 -2.05 4.71 12.57
C GLY A 34 -2.21 3.22 12.74
N HIS A 35 -1.65 2.48 11.80
CA HIS A 35 -1.73 1.02 11.72
C HIS A 35 -0.35 0.44 11.40
N ASP A 36 -0.15 -0.84 11.70
CA ASP A 36 1.07 -1.56 11.34
C ASP A 36 1.01 -2.04 9.89
N THR A 37 2.18 -2.24 9.29
CA THR A 37 2.30 -2.74 7.91
C THR A 37 1.57 -4.07 7.69
N GLU A 38 1.57 -4.95 8.70
CA GLU A 38 0.88 -6.26 8.66
C GLU A 38 -0.65 -6.15 8.65
N ASN A 39 -1.18 -5.06 9.21
CA ASN A 39 -2.60 -4.75 9.25
C ASN A 39 -3.03 -3.80 8.11
N CYS A 40 -2.12 -3.48 7.18
CA CYS A 40 -2.41 -2.63 6.05
C CYS A 40 -3.23 -3.41 5.00
N TYR A 41 -4.53 -3.11 4.92
CA TYR A 41 -5.42 -3.74 3.95
C TYR A 41 -5.02 -3.42 2.50
N GLN A 42 -4.62 -2.18 2.20
CA GLN A 42 -4.19 -1.79 0.85
C GLN A 42 -2.91 -2.53 0.41
N LEU A 43 -2.00 -2.83 1.34
CA LEU A 43 -0.83 -3.64 1.01
C LEU A 43 -1.23 -5.07 0.62
N LYS A 44 -2.18 -5.67 1.34
CA LYS A 44 -2.67 -7.01 1.02
C LYS A 44 -3.39 -7.05 -0.31
N ASP A 45 -4.24 -6.06 -0.58
CA ASP A 45 -4.95 -5.91 -1.85
C ASP A 45 -3.99 -5.74 -3.03
N GLU A 46 -2.96 -4.89 -2.89
CA GLU A 46 -1.93 -4.70 -3.91
C GLU A 46 -1.13 -5.98 -4.18
N ILE A 47 -0.77 -6.74 -3.14
CA ILE A 47 -0.11 -8.05 -3.30
C ILE A 47 -1.03 -9.00 -4.07
N GLU A 48 -2.32 -9.08 -3.71
CA GLU A 48 -3.28 -9.93 -4.41
C GLU A 48 -3.45 -9.50 -5.88
N ARG A 49 -3.53 -8.19 -6.15
CA ARG A 49 -3.59 -7.62 -7.50
C ARG A 49 -2.35 -7.97 -8.33
N LEU A 50 -1.16 -7.89 -7.74
CA LEU A 50 0.10 -8.23 -8.39
C LEU A 50 0.20 -9.73 -8.67
N VAL A 51 -0.22 -10.57 -7.72
CA VAL A 51 -0.31 -12.02 -7.91
C VAL A 51 -1.27 -12.36 -9.05
N ARG A 52 -2.48 -11.78 -9.07
CA ARG A 52 -3.46 -11.95 -10.16
C ARG A 52 -2.93 -11.52 -11.52
N GLN A 53 -2.28 -10.35 -11.61
CA GLN A 53 -1.66 -9.90 -12.87
C GLN A 53 -0.48 -10.77 -13.31
N GLY A 54 0.27 -11.33 -12.36
CA GLY A 54 1.37 -12.25 -12.63
C GLY A 54 0.93 -13.51 -13.38
N TYR A 55 -0.32 -13.96 -13.19
CA TYR A 55 -0.89 -15.07 -13.97
C TYR A 55 -1.21 -14.71 -15.42
N SER A 56 -1.40 -13.43 -15.75
CA SER A 56 -1.83 -12.98 -17.09
C SER A 56 -0.67 -12.67 -18.04
N ARG A 57 0.60 -12.83 -17.64
CA ARG A 57 1.76 -12.53 -18.49
C ARG A 57 2.38 -13.76 -19.17
N ASN A 58 1.79 -14.95 -19.02
CA ASN A 58 2.38 -16.20 -19.53
C ASN A 58 1.43 -17.05 -20.39
N SER A 59 0.64 -16.41 -21.26
CA SER A 59 -0.04 -17.08 -22.39
C SER A 59 0.25 -16.35 -23.69
#